data_AF-A0A7J0ESC6-F1
#
_entry.id   AF-A0A7J0ESC6-F1
#
_cell.length_a   1.000
_cell.length_b   1.000
_cell.length_c   1.000
_cell.angle_alpha   90.00
_cell.angle_beta   90.00
_cell.angle_gamma   90.00
#
_symmetry.space_group_name_H-M   'P 1'
#
loop_
_entity.id
_entity.type
_entity.pdbx_description
1 polymer ?
#
loop_
_entity_poly.entity_id
_entity_poly.type
_entity_poly.pdbx_seq_one_letter_code
_entity_poly.pdbx_strand_id
1 'polypeptide(L)'
;MLCITWPCCNCSGTTAAALHAGIPQVVCPFMLDQFYWAERMFWIGVATEPLKRNYLLPDENDDDCVREAANMLARAIDHALSPKLKTRASEIAERLSLEDGVLEALKILKEEISCSNSTRH
;
A
#
# COMPACT_ATOMS: atom_id res chain seq x y z
N MET A 1 14.02 -3.05 -6.19
CA MET A 1 12.81 -3.88 -6.09
C MET A 1 11.60 -2.94 -6.14
N LEU A 2 10.48 -3.36 -6.75
CA LEU A 2 9.22 -2.61 -6.84
C LEU A 2 8.06 -3.58 -6.55
N CYS A 3 7.04 -3.17 -5.81
CA CYS A 3 5.83 -3.97 -5.58
C CYS A 3 4.68 -3.44 -6.44
N ILE A 4 3.98 -4.34 -7.15
CA ILE A 4 2.80 -4.01 -7.94
C ILE A 4 1.61 -4.78 -7.39
N THR A 5 0.56 -4.09 -6.98
CA THR A 5 -0.66 -4.70 -6.41
C THR A 5 -1.79 -4.76 -7.45
N TRP A 6 -2.32 -5.97 -7.67
CA TRP A 6 -3.39 -6.32 -8.63
C TRP A 6 -4.70 -6.67 -7.87
N PRO A 7 -5.89 -6.74 -8.52
CA PRO A 7 -7.21 -6.90 -7.89
C PRO A 7 -7.34 -8.07 -6.91
N CYS A 8 -6.56 -9.13 -7.07
CA CYS A 8 -6.68 -10.36 -6.28
C CYS A 8 -5.93 -10.33 -4.94
N CYS A 9 -5.12 -9.31 -4.66
CA CYS A 9 -4.34 -9.25 -3.43
C CYS A 9 -5.10 -8.53 -2.32
N ASN A 10 -5.18 -9.12 -1.13
CA ASN A 10 -5.54 -8.39 0.09
C ASN A 10 -4.57 -7.21 0.25
N CYS A 11 -5.04 -5.99 -0.02
CA CYS A 11 -4.16 -4.83 -0.14
C CYS A 11 -3.51 -4.46 1.19
N SER A 12 -4.16 -4.70 2.32
CA SER A 12 -3.57 -4.42 3.64
C SER A 12 -2.29 -5.23 3.90
N GLY A 13 -2.33 -6.55 3.76
CA GLY A 13 -1.16 -7.40 4.04
C GLY A 13 0.00 -7.18 3.05
N THR A 14 -0.33 -6.99 1.77
CA THR A 14 0.69 -6.77 0.72
C THR A 14 1.34 -5.40 0.87
N THR A 15 0.56 -4.35 1.16
CA THR A 15 1.09 -3.00 1.38
C THR A 15 1.93 -2.95 2.66
N ALA A 16 1.50 -3.61 3.73
CA ALA A 16 2.29 -3.74 4.97
C ALA A 16 3.63 -4.45 4.72
N ALA A 17 3.64 -5.57 3.98
CA ALA A 17 4.87 -6.28 3.66
C ALA A 17 5.84 -5.42 2.83
N ALA A 18 5.33 -4.69 1.83
CA ALA A 18 6.16 -3.79 1.02
C ALA A 18 6.71 -2.60 1.83
N LEU A 19 5.92 -2.06 2.76
CA LEU A 19 6.35 -1.03 3.71
C LEU A 19 7.48 -1.53 4.61
N HIS A 20 7.33 -2.70 5.24
CA HIS A 20 8.38 -3.28 6.08
C HIS A 20 9.67 -3.55 5.29
N ALA A 21 9.56 -3.91 4.01
CA ALA A 21 10.71 -4.13 3.14
C ALA A 21 11.34 -2.84 2.58
N GLY A 22 10.73 -1.66 2.82
CA GLY A 22 11.20 -0.39 2.26
C GLY A 22 11.08 -0.31 0.73
N ILE A 23 10.09 -1.00 0.16
CA ILE A 23 9.91 -1.10 -1.28
C ILE A 23 8.81 -0.14 -1.75
N PRO A 24 9.10 0.77 -2.71
CA PRO A 24 8.06 1.57 -3.35
C PRO A 24 6.99 0.74 -4.05
N GLN A 25 5.79 1.28 -4.19
CA GLN A 25 4.63 0.56 -4.70
C GLN A 25 3.96 1.25 -5.88
N VAL A 26 3.46 0.47 -6.83
CA VAL A 26 2.48 0.90 -7.84
C VAL A 26 1.19 0.14 -7.55
N VAL A 27 0.15 0.88 -7.16
CA VAL A 27 -1.13 0.29 -6.72
C VAL A 27 -2.21 0.58 -7.75
N CYS A 28 -2.88 -0.47 -8.23
CA CYS A 28 -4.09 -0.34 -9.03
C CYS A 28 -5.29 -0.89 -8.23
N PRO A 29 -6.02 -0.04 -7.50
CA PRO A 29 -7.17 -0.50 -6.72
C PRO A 29 -8.37 -0.83 -7.63
N PHE A 30 -9.06 -1.93 -7.32
CA PHE A 30 -10.24 -2.38 -8.08
C PHE A 30 -11.52 -2.38 -7.25
N MET A 31 -11.45 -2.78 -5.98
CA MET A 31 -12.62 -2.96 -5.13
C MET A 31 -12.30 -2.76 -3.65
N LEU A 32 -13.30 -2.39 -2.87
CA LEU A 32 -13.27 -2.38 -1.40
C LEU A 32 -12.16 -1.50 -0.80
N ASP A 33 -11.43 -2.03 0.18
CA ASP A 33 -10.42 -1.34 0.98
C ASP A 33 -9.14 -1.01 0.20
N GLN A 34 -8.97 -1.57 -1.00
CA GLN A 34 -7.83 -1.30 -1.86
C GLN A 34 -7.70 0.19 -2.20
N PHE A 35 -8.83 0.90 -2.39
CA PHE A 35 -8.83 2.33 -2.66
C PHE A 35 -8.27 3.13 -1.48
N TYR A 36 -8.70 2.80 -0.26
CA TYR A 36 -8.19 3.42 0.94
C TYR A 36 -6.68 3.22 1.06
N TRP A 37 -6.20 1.97 0.95
CA TRP A 37 -4.77 1.69 1.07
C TRP A 37 -3.93 2.32 -0.05
N ALA A 38 -4.42 2.32 -1.29
CA ALA A 38 -3.74 2.99 -2.40
C ALA A 38 -3.58 4.49 -2.13
N GLU A 39 -4.64 5.15 -1.68
CA GLU A 39 -4.60 6.55 -1.28
C GLU A 39 -3.61 6.75 -0.13
N ARG A 40 -3.70 5.95 0.94
CA ARG A 40 -2.77 6.08 2.08
C ARG A 40 -1.31 5.93 1.66
N MET A 41 -0.97 4.99 0.78
CA MET A 41 0.41 4.81 0.31
C MET A 41 0.90 5.99 -0.53
N PHE A 42 0.03 6.56 -1.36
CA PHE A 42 0.34 7.78 -2.10
C PHE A 42 0.57 8.97 -1.17
N TRP A 43 -0.31 9.17 -0.19
CA TRP A 43 -0.24 10.27 0.78
C TRP A 43 1.03 10.24 1.64
N ILE A 44 1.49 9.05 2.06
CA ILE A 44 2.75 8.93 2.83
C ILE A 44 4.00 8.97 1.94
N GLY A 45 3.83 8.99 0.61
CA GLY A 45 4.89 9.17 -0.38
C GLY A 45 5.67 7.91 -0.74
N VAL A 46 5.11 6.71 -0.52
CA VAL A 46 5.75 5.43 -0.84
C VAL A 46 5.18 4.77 -2.10
N ALA A 47 4.13 5.36 -2.68
CA ALA A 47 3.53 4.92 -3.92
C ALA A 47 3.27 6.10 -4.86
N THR A 48 3.12 5.79 -6.14
CA THR A 48 2.61 6.76 -7.12
C THR A 48 1.12 7.02 -6.90
N GLU A 49 0.57 7.99 -7.63
CA GLU A 49 -0.88 8.18 -7.68
C GLU A 49 -1.57 6.85 -8.05
N PRO A 50 -2.65 6.46 -7.37
CA PRO A 50 -3.34 5.20 -7.65
C PRO A 50 -3.77 5.10 -9.10
N LEU A 51 -3.38 4.01 -9.77
CA LEU A 51 -3.76 3.78 -11.15
C LEU A 51 -5.25 3.45 -11.23
N LYS A 52 -6.00 4.21 -12.03
CA LYS A 52 -7.42 3.91 -12.27
C LYS A 52 -7.53 2.70 -13.18
N ARG A 53 -8.49 1.82 -12.88
CA ARG A 53 -8.80 0.61 -13.67
C ARG A 53 -8.86 0.86 -15.17
N ASN A 54 -9.55 1.91 -15.58
CA ASN A 54 -9.78 2.21 -17.00
C ASN A 54 -8.49 2.55 -17.76
N TYR A 55 -7.39 2.89 -17.06
CA TYR A 55 -6.09 3.11 -17.68
C TYR A 55 -5.31 1.81 -17.92
N LEU A 56 -5.66 0.71 -17.26
CA LEU A 56 -4.94 -0.57 -17.37
C LEU A 56 -5.77 -1.65 -18.07
N LEU A 57 -7.08 -1.56 -17.97
CA LEU A 57 -8.04 -2.42 -18.64
C LEU A 57 -9.01 -1.51 -19.41
N PRO A 58 -8.60 -1.03 -20.60
CA PRO A 58 -9.53 -0.33 -21.48
C PRO A 58 -10.70 -1.25 -21.86
N ASP A 59 -11.90 -0.69 -21.98
CA ASP A 59 -13.10 -1.47 -22.36
C ASP A 59 -13.00 -1.98 -23.81
N GLU A 60 -12.23 -1.28 -24.65
CA GLU A 60 -11.90 -1.63 -26.03
C GLU A 60 -10.48 -2.21 -26.11
N ASN A 61 -10.31 -3.30 -26.85
CA ASN A 61 -9.03 -3.99 -27.01
C ASN A 61 -8.31 -3.61 -28.32
N ASP A 62 -8.46 -2.37 -28.78
CA ASP A 62 -7.69 -1.91 -29.94
C ASP A 62 -6.20 -1.69 -29.58
N ASP A 63 -5.34 -1.76 -30.60
CA ASP A 63 -3.89 -1.67 -30.42
C ASP A 63 -3.45 -0.33 -29.80
N ASP A 64 -4.20 0.75 -30.04
CA ASP A 64 -3.89 2.08 -29.52
C ASP A 64 -4.20 2.18 -28.03
N CYS A 65 -5.34 1.64 -27.58
CA CYS A 65 -5.73 1.54 -26.18
C CYS A 65 -4.76 0.69 -25.36
N VAL A 66 -4.34 -0.46 -25.88
CA VAL A 66 -3.35 -1.32 -25.21
C VAL A 66 -2.00 -0.62 -25.09
N ARG A 67 -1.56 0.09 -26.14
CA ARG A 67 -0.32 0.86 -26.11
C ARG A 67 -0.37 1.99 -25.09
N GLU A 68 -1.48 2.72 -25.01
CA GLU A 68 -1.64 3.79 -24.03
C GLU A 68 -1.62 3.26 -22.59
N ALA A 69 -2.30 2.14 -22.33
CA ALA A 69 -2.26 1.47 -21.03
C ALA A 69 -0.83 1.05 -20.63
N ALA A 70 -0.07 0.48 -21.58
CA ALA A 70 1.33 0.11 -21.36
C ALA A 70 2.21 1.33 -21.06
N ASN A 71 2.03 2.43 -21.80
CA ASN A 71 2.76 3.68 -21.56
C ASN A 71 2.47 4.26 -20.18
N MET A 72 1.20 4.28 -19.76
CA MET A 72 0.80 4.75 -18.44
C MET A 72 1.41 3.91 -17.32
N LEU A 73 1.39 2.58 -17.46
CA LEU A 73 2.03 1.67 -16.51
C LEU A 73 3.55 1.90 -16.45
N ALA A 74 4.21 2.05 -17.60
CA ALA A 74 5.65 2.30 -17.66
C ALA A 74 6.03 3.61 -16.94
N ARG A 75 5.25 4.68 -17.13
CA ARG A 75 5.45 5.96 -16.43
C ARG A 75 5.25 5.84 -14.92
N ALA A 76 4.27 5.06 -14.48
CA ALA A 76 4.06 4.79 -13.06
C ALA A 76 5.23 4.01 -12.44
N ILE A 77 5.74 3.00 -13.14
CA ILE A 77 6.93 2.25 -12.71
C ILE A 77 8.14 3.16 -12.61
N ASP A 78 8.40 3.99 -13.62
CA ASP A 78 9.53 4.93 -13.60
C ASP A 78 9.45 5.91 -12.43
N HIS A 79 8.26 6.48 -12.19
CA HIS A 79 8.03 7.36 -11.06
C HIS A 79 8.21 6.65 -9.71
N ALA A 80 7.72 5.41 -9.58
CA ALA A 80 7.90 4.59 -8.38
C ALA A 80 9.37 4.24 -8.11
N LEU A 81 10.17 4.11 -9.17
CA LEU A 81 11.61 3.86 -9.09
C LEU A 81 12.45 5.12 -8.87
N SER A 82 11.83 6.30 -8.83
CA SER A 82 12.52 7.55 -8.55
C SER A 82 13.26 7.52 -7.20
N PRO A 83 14.40 8.23 -7.07
CA PRO A 83 15.13 8.30 -5.80
C PRO A 83 14.26 8.79 -4.64
N LYS A 84 13.33 9.73 -4.91
CA LYS A 84 12.43 10.29 -3.92
C LYS A 84 11.56 9.22 -3.23
N LEU A 85 10.88 8.38 -4.03
CA LEU A 85 10.00 7.34 -3.48
C LEU A 85 10.81 6.23 -2.78
N LYS A 86 11.99 5.88 -3.32
CA LYS A 86 12.89 4.90 -2.69
C LYS A 86 13.39 5.36 -1.32
N THR A 87 13.86 6.60 -1.21
CA THR A 87 14.28 7.19 0.06
C THR A 87 13.12 7.20 1.03
N ARG A 88 11.94 7.66 0.59
CA ARG A 88 10.76 7.71 1.45
C ARG A 88 10.30 6.35 1.95
N ALA A 89 10.30 5.33 1.09
CA ALA A 89 9.97 3.96 1.48
C ALA A 89 10.97 3.42 2.52
N SER A 90 12.26 3.71 2.35
CA SER A 90 13.31 3.31 3.30
C SER A 90 13.15 3.98 4.67
N GLU A 91 12.87 5.29 4.70
CA GLU A 91 12.60 6.03 5.94
C GLU A 91 11.41 5.46 6.71
N ILE A 92 10.34 5.09 6.01
CA ILE A 92 9.15 4.51 6.64
C ILE A 92 9.44 3.11 7.16
N ALA A 93 10.18 2.28 6.42
CA ALA A 93 10.61 0.96 6.87
C ALA A 93 11.47 1.03 8.14
N GLU A 94 12.40 1.98 8.19
CA GLU A 94 13.23 2.22 9.38
C GLU A 94 12.36 2.59 10.59
N ARG A 95 11.41 3.52 10.42
CA ARG A 95 10.47 3.89 11.49
C ARG A 95 9.64 2.71 11.97
N LEU A 96 9.09 1.91 11.05
CA LEU A 96 8.32 0.72 11.38
C LEU A 96 9.16 -0.34 12.09
N SER A 97 10.47 -0.43 11.79
CA SER A 97 11.36 -1.38 12.46
C SER A 97 11.62 -1.05 13.93
N LEU A 98 11.39 0.20 14.33
CA LEU A 98 11.51 0.66 15.71
C LEU A 98 10.21 0.47 16.50
N GLU A 99 9.11 0.11 15.84
CA GLU A 99 7.81 -0.10 16.45
C GLU A 99 7.64 -1.58 16.86
N ASP A 100 7.14 -1.82 18.07
CA ASP A 100 6.62 -3.13 18.48
C ASP A 100 5.09 -3.03 18.64
N GLY A 101 4.41 -3.04 17.50
CA GLY A 101 2.95 -2.92 17.46
C GLY A 101 2.24 -4.11 18.11
N VAL A 102 2.87 -5.29 18.16
CA VAL A 102 2.30 -6.48 18.81
C VAL A 102 2.32 -6.31 20.31
N LEU A 103 3.45 -5.86 20.87
CA LEU A 103 3.56 -5.61 22.30
C LEU A 103 2.59 -4.52 22.77
N GLU A 104 2.47 -3.42 22.02
CA GLU A 104 1.54 -2.34 22.37
C GLU A 104 0.07 -2.81 22.28
N ALA A 105 -0.28 -3.58 21.25
CA ALA A 105 -1.61 -4.19 21.15
C ALA A 105 -1.90 -5.13 22.33
N LEU A 106 -0.94 -5.96 22.73
CA LEU A 106 -1.08 -6.84 23.90
C LEU A 106 -1.27 -6.06 25.19
N LYS A 107 -0.57 -4.94 25.36
CA LYS A 107 -0.71 -4.07 26.53
C LYS A 107 -2.12 -3.51 26.62
N ILE A 108 -2.62 -2.90 25.53
CA ILE A 108 -3.97 -2.33 25.47
C ILE A 108 -5.03 -3.41 25.72
N LEU A 109 -4.91 -4.58 25.09
CA LEU A 109 -5.86 -5.67 25.29
C LEU A 109 -5.88 -6.17 26.74
N LYS A 110 -4.71 -6.26 27.39
CA LYS A 110 -4.63 -6.64 28.82
C LYS A 110 -5.29 -5.61 29.73
N GLU A 111 -5.10 -4.32 29.46
CA GLU A 111 -5.71 -3.22 30.21
C GLU A 111 -7.25 -3.28 30.11
N GLU A 112 -7.79 -3.44 28.90
CA GLU A 112 -9.24 -3.56 28.67
C GLU A 112 -9.86 -4.77 29.37
N ILE A 113 -9.22 -5.95 29.26
CA ILE A 113 -9.68 -7.16 29.94
C ILE A 113 -9.67 -6.96 31.46
N SER A 114 -8.64 -6.31 32.01
CA SER A 114 -8.50 -6.06 33.46
C SER A 114 -9.58 -5.08 33.97
N CYS A 115 -9.86 -4.01 33.24
CA CYS A 115 -10.94 -3.06 33.56
C CYS A 115 -12.33 -3.71 33.48
N SER A 116 -12.56 -4.58 32.49
CA SER A 116 -13.84 -5.28 32.34
C SER A 116 -14.13 -6.24 33.50
N ASN A 117 -13.08 -6.86 34.08
CA ASN A 117 -13.19 -7.72 35.25
C ASN A 117 -13.43 -6.92 36.53
N SER A 118 -12.89 -5.70 36.64
CA SER A 118 -13.11 -4.81 37.80
C SER A 118 -14.51 -4.19 37.84
N THR A 119 -15.23 -4.14 36.71
CA THR A 119 -16.59 -3.55 36.61
C THR A 119 -17.70 -4.60 36.80
N ARG A 120 -17.36 -5.89 36.88
CA ARG A 120 -18.32 -7.00 37.09
C ARG A 120 -18.46 -7.45 38.56
N HIS A 121 -17.93 -6.67 39.51
CA HIS A 121 -18.13 -6.84 40.95
C HIS A 121 -18.82 -5.61 41.53
#